data_AF-A0A3B4CRC9-F1
#
_entry.id   AF-A0A3B4CRC9-F1
#
_cell.length_a   1.000
_cell.length_b   1.000
_cell.length_c   1.000
_cell.angle_alpha   90.00
_cell.angle_beta   90.00
_cell.angle_gamma   90.00
#
_symmetry.space_group_name_H-M   'P 1'
#
loop_
_entity.id
_entity.type
_entity.pdbx_description
1 polymer ?
#
loop_
_entity_poly.entity_id
_entity_poly.type
_entity_poly.pdbx_seq_one_letter_code
_entity_poly.pdbx_strand_id
1 'polypeptide(L)' 'NQNPEDVLCHCSLCRLGFCNITEEGCATLISALKLNPSHLKLHLSFNNLGDSGVKLLSAALENPLCKLEFLW' A
#
# COMPACT_ATOMS: atom_id res chain seq x y z
N ASN A 1 28.65 -9.34 14.76
CA ASN A 1 28.21 -8.02 14.24
C ASN A 1 26.80 -8.09 13.68
N GLN A 2 25.82 -8.49 14.49
CA GLN A 2 24.42 -8.51 14.09
C GLN A 2 23.69 -7.49 14.95
N ASN A 3 23.14 -6.47 14.30
CA ASN A 3 22.28 -5.47 14.94
C ASN A 3 20.97 -6.18 15.36
N PRO A 4 20.52 -6.13 16.62
CA PRO A 4 19.26 -6.75 17.04
C PRO A 4 18.00 -6.21 16.34
N GLU A 5 18.12 -5.14 15.56
CA GLU A 5 17.03 -4.62 14.72
C GLU A 5 16.86 -5.36 13.38
N ASP A 6 17.82 -6.18 12.95
CA ASP A 6 17.72 -6.98 11.70
C ASP A 6 16.83 -8.23 11.84
N VAL A 7 16.21 -8.46 13.00
CA VAL A 7 15.38 -9.66 13.28
C VAL A 7 13.91 -9.31 13.53
N LEU A 8 13.44 -8.15 13.05
CA LEU A 8 12.00 -7.89 12.95
C LEU A 8 11.52 -8.19 11.52
N CYS A 9 10.96 -9.38 11.34
CA CYS A 9 10.31 -9.91 10.14
C CYS A 9 9.75 -8.82 9.20
N HIS A 10 10.51 -8.47 8.15
CA HIS A 10 10.23 -7.35 7.25
C HIS A 10 9.20 -7.73 6.16
N CYS A 11 8.00 -8.13 6.59
CA CYS A 11 6.87 -8.42 5.71
C CYS A 11 5.56 -7.93 6.34
N SER A 12 5.40 -6.61 6.47
CA SER A 12 4.13 -6.01 6.86
C SER A 12 3.18 -5.91 5.65
N LEU A 13 2.57 -7.06 5.31
CA LEU A 13 1.43 -7.13 4.39
C LEU A 13 0.17 -6.68 5.14
N CYS A 14 -0.43 -5.57 4.72
CA CYS A 14 -1.70 -5.08 5.22
C CYS A 14 -2.82 -5.49 4.25
N ARG A 15 -3.80 -6.25 4.76
CA ARG A 15 -4.92 -6.79 3.97
C ARG A 15 -6.12 -5.86 4.09
N LEU A 16 -6.43 -5.18 3.01
CA LEU A 16 -7.57 -4.27 2.87
C LEU A 16 -8.53 -4.75 1.77
N GLY A 17 -8.52 -6.06 1.47
CA GLY A 17 -9.44 -6.63 0.50
C GLY A 17 -10.86 -6.68 1.04
N PHE A 18 -11.85 -6.47 0.17
CA PHE A 18 -13.28 -6.40 0.57
C PHE A 18 -13.60 -5.32 1.63
N CYS A 19 -12.85 -4.21 1.65
CA CYS A 19 -13.07 -3.12 2.61
C CYS A 19 -13.94 -1.98 2.05
N ASN A 20 -14.57 -2.19 0.89
CA ASN A 20 -15.34 -1.17 0.16
C ASN A 20 -14.56 0.15 -0.04
N ILE A 21 -13.26 0.06 -0.30
CA ILE A 21 -12.43 1.22 -0.62
C ILE A 21 -12.92 1.84 -1.93
N THR A 22 -13.22 3.13 -1.87
CA THR A 22 -13.65 3.96 -2.99
C THR A 22 -12.47 4.76 -3.57
N GLU A 23 -12.72 5.52 -4.63
CA GLU A 23 -11.76 6.48 -5.21
C GLU A 23 -11.23 7.46 -4.16
N GLU A 24 -12.11 8.00 -3.30
CA GLU A 24 -11.72 8.88 -2.18
C GLU A 24 -10.83 8.15 -1.17
N GLY A 25 -11.19 6.91 -0.83
CA GLY A 25 -10.39 6.06 0.04
C GLY A 25 -8.98 5.83 -0.50
N CYS A 26 -8.80 5.72 -1.82
CA CYS A 26 -7.48 5.61 -2.45
C CYS A 26 -6.64 6.88 -2.22
N ALA A 27 -7.22 8.07 -2.33
CA ALA A 27 -6.53 9.33 -2.08
C ALA A 27 -6.07 9.46 -0.62
N THR A 28 -6.91 9.05 0.33
CA THR A 28 -6.56 8.98 1.76
C THR A 28 -5.41 8.00 2.00
N LEU A 29 -5.48 6.81 1.41
CA LEU A 29 -4.46 5.76 1.53
C LEU A 29 -3.09 6.27 1.04
N ILE A 30 -3.05 6.92 -0.11
CA ILE A 30 -1.81 7.49 -0.68
C ILE A 30 -1.24 8.59 0.21
N SER A 31 -2.10 9.44 0.77
CA SER A 31 -1.66 10.48 1.70
C SER A 31 -1.00 9.88 2.93
N ALA A 32 -1.57 8.81 3.49
CA ALA A 32 -0.97 8.07 4.60
C ALA A 32 0.37 7.40 4.22
N LEU A 33 0.47 6.80 3.03
CA LEU A 33 1.69 6.18 2.52
C LEU A 33 2.82 7.20 2.30
N LYS A 34 2.50 8.43 1.87
CA LYS A 34 3.49 9.52 1.72
C LYS A 34 4.03 10.00 3.06
N LEU A 35 3.19 10.04 4.09
CA LEU A 35 3.59 10.48 5.44
C LEU A 35 4.43 9.43 6.17
N ASN A 36 4.16 8.14 5.92
CA ASN A 36 4.93 7.02 6.44
C ASN A 36 5.37 6.09 5.30
N PRO A 37 6.46 6.45 4.58
CA PRO A 37 7.05 5.62 3.54
C PRO A 37 7.72 4.41 4.18
N SER A 38 6.89 3.47 4.61
CA SER A 38 7.30 2.16 5.10
C SER A 38 7.17 1.16 3.95
N HIS A 39 7.95 0.09 4.00
CA HIS A 39 7.95 -0.99 3.01
C HIS A 39 6.67 -1.87 3.08
N LEU A 40 5.51 -1.24 3.25
CA LEU A 40 4.22 -1.90 3.37
C LEU A 40 3.79 -2.49 2.03
N LYS A 41 3.33 -3.73 2.07
CA LYS A 41 2.61 -4.36 0.98
C LYS A 41 1.12 -4.22 1.27
N LEU A 42 0.30 -3.79 0.31
CA LEU A 42 -1.14 -3.67 0.49
C LEU A 42 -1.88 -4.61 -0.45
N HIS A 43 -2.78 -5.40 0.11
CA HIS A 43 -3.71 -6.21 -0.66
C HIS A 43 -5.06 -5.49 -0.75
N LEU A 44 -5.38 -4.98 -1.94
CA LEU A 44 -6.58 -4.17 -2.20
C LEU A 44 -7.63 -4.87 -3.06
N SER A 45 -7.51 -6.17 -3.30
CA SER A 45 -8.45 -6.92 -4.14
C SER A 45 -9.89 -6.83 -3.63
N PHE A 46 -10.84 -6.98 -4.54
CA PHE A 46 -12.27 -6.92 -4.22
C PHE A 46 -12.74 -5.61 -3.59
N ASN A 47 -12.07 -4.49 -3.93
CA ASN A 47 -12.59 -3.15 -3.70
C ASN A 47 -13.01 -2.51 -5.02
N ASN A 48 -13.95 -1.58 -4.95
CA ASN A 48 -14.35 -0.76 -6.10
C ASN A 48 -13.50 0.52 -6.15
N LEU A 49 -12.24 0.36 -6.52
CA LEU A 49 -11.26 1.46 -6.53
C LEU A 49 -11.58 2.52 -7.59
N GLY A 50 -12.36 2.18 -8.63
CA GLY A 50 -12.63 3.04 -9.78
C GLY A 50 -11.38 3.35 -10.63
N ASP A 51 -11.60 3.89 -11.83
CA ASP A 51 -10.49 4.20 -12.74
C ASP A 51 -9.55 5.28 -12.17
N SER A 52 -10.12 6.24 -11.43
CA SER A 52 -9.34 7.32 -10.84
C SER A 52 -8.48 6.81 -9.67
N GLY A 53 -9.03 5.94 -8.81
CA GLY A 53 -8.29 5.33 -7.70
C GLY A 53 -7.16 4.43 -8.17
N VAL A 54 -7.38 3.64 -9.22
CA VAL A 54 -6.32 2.81 -9.84
C VAL A 54 -5.19 3.68 -10.41
N LYS A 55 -5.51 4.78 -11.11
CA LYS A 55 -4.50 5.73 -11.61
C LYS A 55 -3.68 6.36 -10.49
N LEU A 56 -4.35 6.78 -9.41
CA LEU A 56 -3.71 7.35 -8.23
C LEU A 56 -2.75 6.35 -7.57
N LEU A 57 -3.17 5.10 -7.38
CA LEU A 57 -2.35 4.04 -6.81
C LEU A 57 -1.16 3.68 -7.71
N SER A 58 -1.36 3.67 -9.03
CA SER A 58 -0.28 3.42 -10.00
C SER A 58 0.78 4.51 -9.98
N ALA A 59 0.39 5.79 -9.85
CA ALA A 59 1.35 6.88 -9.70
C ALA A 59 2.10 6.82 -8.35
N ALA A 60 1.43 6.36 -7.28
CA ALA A 60 2.08 6.17 -5.98
C ALA A 60 3.15 5.06 -6.03
N LEU A 61 2.93 4.05 -6.87
CA LEU A 61 3.83 2.91 -7.10
C LEU A 61 5.13 3.24 -7.83
N GLU A 62 5.18 4.36 -8.54
CA GLU A 62 6.43 4.85 -9.14
C GLU A 62 7.41 5.35 -8.07
N ASN A 63 6.95 5.58 -6.84
CA ASN A 63 7.82 5.93 -5.74
C ASN A 63 8.56 4.67 -5.24
N PRO A 64 9.91 4.62 -5.30
CA PRO A 64 10.68 3.46 -4.89
C PRO A 64 10.52 3.11 -3.40
N LEU A 65 10.03 4.04 -2.58
CA LEU A 65 9.71 3.83 -1.17
C LEU A 65 8.31 3.20 -0.96
N CYS A 66 7.48 3.17 -1.99
CA CYS A 66 6.11 2.68 -1.92
C CYS A 66 5.97 1.42 -2.77
N LYS A 67 6.24 0.26 -2.16
CA LYS A 67 6.20 -1.04 -2.86
C LYS A 67 4.83 -1.70 -2.66
N LEU A 68 3.84 -1.24 -3.42
CA LEU A 68 2.50 -1.83 -3.46
C LEU A 68 2.53 -3.13 -4.28
N GLU A 69 2.42 -4.28 -3.62
CA GLU A 69 2.28 -5.56 -4.31
C GLU A 69 0.80 -5.91 -4.40
N PHE A 70 0.18 -5.67 -5.56
CA PHE A 70 -1.15 -6.18 -5.87
C PHE A 70 -1.07 -7.71 -5.99
N LEU A 71 -1.68 -8.42 -5.05
CA LEU A 71 -1.87 -9.87 -5.11
C LEU A 71 -3.36 -10.12 -5.31
N TRP A 72 -3.72 -10.85 -6.37
CA TRP A 72 -5.07 -11.04 -6.88
C TRP A 72 -6.06 -11.56 -5.83
#